data_AF-A0A395MXR4-F1
#
_entry.id   AF-A0A395MXR4-F1
#
_cell.length_a   1.000
_cell.length_b   1.000
_cell.length_c   1.000
_cell.angle_alpha   90.00
_cell.angle_beta   90.00
_cell.angle_gamma   90.00
#
_symmetry.space_group_name_H-M   'P 1'
#
loop_
_entity.id
_entity.type
_entity.pdbx_description
1 polymer ?
#
loop_
_entity_poly.entity_id
_entity_poly.type
_entity_poly.pdbx_seq_one_letter_code
_entity_poly.pdbx_strand_id
1 'polypeptide(L)'
;MTDNGGREPQMVHLGQRQSSRGLFSPEVVDLVLPPLKFGGYSGTAGVLAGVGGSIFKEANPIIWGAVSGFQWFTLGTSFWFTRGIVLKAWGGEERLRNSEKTMASAISGTAAGAVGGLIRGPKNILPAMFVWTTVGAVGQIIANRMAVRKPKVDDEKEGFFTRWTPLKKLTDQEYKDMMFEKMLRIDADIALIDDRIVELRKQAEEESRDKPSS
;
A
#
# COMPACT_ATOMS: atom_id res chain seq x y z
N MET A 1 57.06 -6.15 -23.66
CA MET A 1 56.49 -5.03 -22.88
C MET A 1 56.21 -3.94 -23.91
N THR A 2 54.99 -3.62 -24.34
CA THR A 2 53.67 -3.63 -23.70
C THR A 2 52.60 -3.75 -24.80
N ASP A 3 51.71 -4.74 -24.69
CA ASP A 3 50.44 -4.82 -25.40
C ASP A 3 49.33 -4.66 -24.33
N ASN A 4 48.48 -3.64 -24.48
CA ASN A 4 47.19 -3.59 -23.79
C ASN A 4 46.30 -2.55 -24.50
N GLY A 5 45.63 -2.98 -25.56
CA GLY A 5 44.53 -2.25 -26.19
C GLY A 5 43.41 -2.00 -25.19
N GLY A 6 42.99 -0.74 -25.10
CA GLY A 6 41.94 -0.27 -24.20
C GLY A 6 40.63 -1.04 -24.39
N ARG A 7 40.17 -1.66 -23.31
CA ARG A 7 38.84 -2.27 -23.22
C ARG A 7 37.82 -1.16 -22.96
N GLU A 8 36.94 -0.95 -23.93
CA GLU A 8 35.71 -0.20 -23.78
C GLU A 8 34.88 -0.78 -22.62
N PRO A 9 34.33 0.03 -21.70
CA PRO A 9 33.36 -0.46 -20.74
C PRO A 9 32.05 -0.75 -21.49
N GLN A 10 31.76 -2.05 -21.63
CA GLN A 10 30.51 -2.58 -22.16
C GLN A 10 29.31 -1.90 -21.49
N MET A 11 28.44 -1.34 -22.33
CA MET A 11 27.10 -0.94 -21.97
C MET A 11 26.38 -2.14 -21.35
N VAL A 12 26.09 -2.06 -20.06
CA VAL A 12 25.21 -3.00 -19.36
C VAL A 12 23.82 -2.81 -19.97
N HIS A 13 23.47 -3.68 -20.91
CA HIS A 13 22.09 -3.94 -21.26
C HIS A 13 21.39 -4.40 -19.99
N LEU A 14 20.67 -3.49 -19.35
CA LEU A 14 19.65 -3.85 -18.36
C LEU A 14 18.63 -4.70 -19.09
N GLY A 15 18.81 -6.02 -18.94
CA GLY A 15 17.91 -7.05 -19.39
C GLY A 15 16.50 -6.64 -19.00
N GLN A 16 15.73 -6.36 -20.05
CA GLN A 16 14.29 -6.25 -20.10
C GLN A 16 13.68 -7.25 -19.12
N ARG A 17 13.28 -6.75 -17.94
CA ARG A 17 12.76 -7.55 -16.83
C ARG A 17 11.57 -8.31 -17.37
N GLN A 18 11.76 -9.60 -17.56
CA GLN A 18 10.84 -10.52 -18.17
C GLN A 18 9.53 -10.47 -17.39
N SER A 19 8.57 -9.77 -17.98
CA SER A 19 7.20 -9.63 -17.50
C SER A 19 6.65 -11.04 -17.26
N SER A 20 6.48 -11.37 -15.98
CA SER A 20 5.66 -12.49 -15.56
C SER A 20 4.30 -12.33 -16.21
N ARG A 21 3.96 -13.29 -17.07
CA ARG A 21 2.67 -13.41 -17.76
C ARG A 21 1.56 -13.64 -16.74
N GLY A 22 1.09 -12.58 -16.10
CA GLY A 22 -0.20 -12.54 -15.44
C GLY A 22 -1.31 -12.22 -16.44
N LEU A 23 -2.55 -12.60 -16.12
CA LEU A 23 -3.75 -12.33 -16.94
C LEU A 23 -4.05 -10.83 -17.15
N PHE A 24 -3.29 -9.92 -16.54
CA PHE A 24 -3.49 -8.48 -16.58
C PHE A 24 -2.19 -7.73 -16.87
N SER A 25 -2.30 -6.58 -17.55
CA SER A 25 -1.16 -5.72 -17.89
C SER A 25 -0.44 -5.24 -16.62
N PRO A 26 0.92 -5.15 -16.60
CA PRO A 26 1.69 -4.73 -15.42
C PRO A 26 1.20 -3.40 -14.81
N GLU A 27 0.74 -2.48 -15.65
CA GLU A 27 0.20 -1.19 -15.23
C GLU A 27 -1.10 -1.27 -14.42
N VAL A 28 -1.95 -2.25 -14.74
CA VAL A 28 -3.20 -2.55 -14.02
C VAL A 28 -2.87 -3.20 -12.69
N VAL A 29 -1.90 -4.12 -12.68
CA VAL A 29 -1.40 -4.76 -11.46
C VAL A 29 -0.83 -3.71 -10.50
N ASP A 30 0.00 -2.78 -11.00
CA ASP A 30 0.56 -1.68 -10.20
C ASP A 30 -0.50 -0.66 -9.73
N LEU A 31 -1.64 -0.56 -10.41
CA LEU A 31 -2.75 0.30 -9.99
C LEU A 31 -3.66 -0.37 -8.96
N VAL A 32 -3.90 -1.68 -9.09
CA VAL A 32 -4.88 -2.42 -8.28
C VAL A 32 -4.25 -3.04 -7.03
N LEU A 33 -2.98 -3.45 -7.08
CA LEU A 33 -2.29 -4.05 -5.94
C LEU A 33 -2.18 -3.11 -4.74
N PRO A 34 -1.76 -1.83 -4.87
CA PRO A 34 -1.62 -0.96 -3.71
C PRO A 34 -2.96 -0.69 -2.99
N PRO A 35 -4.05 -0.35 -3.70
CA PRO A 35 -5.37 -0.22 -3.09
C PRO A 35 -5.87 -1.50 -2.43
N LEU A 36 -5.61 -2.66 -3.03
CA LEU A 36 -6.04 -3.95 -2.47
C LEU A 36 -5.26 -4.30 -1.19
N LYS A 37 -3.95 -4.04 -1.16
CA LYS A 37 -3.11 -4.21 0.04
C LYS A 37 -3.59 -3.30 1.16
N PHE A 38 -3.81 -2.02 0.85
CA PHE A 38 -4.30 -1.07 1.84
C PHE A 38 -5.70 -1.44 2.34
N GLY A 39 -6.59 -1.84 1.42
CA GLY A 39 -7.90 -2.39 1.74
C GLY A 39 -7.82 -3.60 2.65
N GLY A 40 -6.89 -4.52 2.40
CA GLY A 40 -6.64 -5.69 3.26
C GLY A 40 -6.23 -5.28 4.68
N TYR A 41 -5.28 -4.34 4.81
CA TYR A 41 -4.86 -3.84 6.11
C TYR A 41 -6.00 -3.11 6.86
N SER A 42 -6.72 -2.21 6.17
CA SER A 42 -7.85 -1.49 6.77
C SER A 42 -9.01 -2.42 7.09
N GLY A 43 -9.26 -3.44 6.27
CA GLY A 43 -10.26 -4.48 6.49
C GLY A 43 -9.97 -5.29 7.74
N THR A 44 -8.74 -5.76 7.92
CA THR A 44 -8.32 -6.48 9.15
C THR A 44 -8.49 -5.60 10.38
N ALA A 45 -8.06 -4.32 10.32
CA ALA A 45 -8.28 -3.37 11.40
C ALA A 45 -9.80 -3.17 11.69
N GLY A 46 -10.61 -3.12 10.64
CA GLY A 46 -12.07 -3.06 10.73
C GLY A 46 -12.68 -4.29 11.41
N VAL A 47 -12.19 -5.50 11.12
CA VAL A 47 -12.63 -6.73 11.80
C VAL A 47 -12.33 -6.63 13.29
N LEU A 48 -11.10 -6.27 13.67
CA LEU A 48 -10.70 -6.14 15.07
C LEU A 48 -11.56 -5.11 15.81
N ALA A 49 -11.79 -3.96 15.19
CA ALA A 49 -12.66 -2.92 15.74
C ALA A 49 -14.12 -3.40 15.86
N GLY A 50 -14.62 -4.17 14.89
CA GLY A 50 -15.98 -4.72 14.88
C GLY A 50 -16.19 -5.76 15.97
N VAL A 51 -15.23 -6.67 16.15
CA VAL A 51 -15.24 -7.67 17.23
C VAL A 51 -15.11 -7.00 18.60
N GLY A 52 -14.26 -5.97 18.74
CA GLY A 52 -14.16 -5.21 19.98
C GLY A 52 -15.47 -4.47 20.30
N GLY A 53 -16.07 -3.84 19.29
CA GLY A 53 -17.32 -3.09 19.43
C GLY A 53 -18.54 -3.95 19.73
N SER A 54 -18.55 -5.22 19.30
CA SER A 54 -19.67 -6.13 19.55
C SER A 54 -19.77 -6.56 21.01
N ILE A 55 -18.65 -6.55 21.76
CA ILE A 55 -18.63 -6.84 23.21
C ILE A 55 -19.48 -5.83 23.98
N PHE A 56 -19.41 -4.55 23.61
CA PHE A 56 -20.17 -3.47 24.26
C PHE A 56 -21.64 -3.41 23.83
N LYS A 57 -22.00 -4.06 22.73
CA LYS A 57 -23.35 -4.00 22.14
C LYS A 57 -24.14 -5.30 22.28
N GLU A 58 -23.63 -6.27 23.04
CA GLU A 58 -24.22 -7.62 23.20
C GLU A 58 -24.56 -8.27 21.86
N ALA A 59 -23.74 -8.01 20.84
CA ALA A 59 -24.04 -8.40 19.48
C ALA A 59 -23.08 -9.51 19.00
N ASN A 60 -23.46 -10.25 17.96
CA ASN A 60 -22.65 -11.37 17.47
C ASN A 60 -21.27 -10.88 16.93
N PRO A 61 -20.14 -11.25 17.56
CA PRO A 61 -18.82 -10.73 17.21
C PRO A 61 -18.37 -11.12 15.81
N ILE A 62 -18.80 -12.29 15.32
CA ILE A 62 -18.43 -12.77 13.98
C ILE A 62 -19.12 -11.90 12.92
N ILE A 63 -20.42 -11.63 13.10
CA ILE A 63 -21.20 -10.83 12.15
C ILE A 63 -20.73 -9.38 12.15
N TRP A 64 -20.57 -8.78 13.34
CA TRP A 64 -20.13 -7.39 13.46
C TRP A 64 -18.67 -7.18 13.03
N GLY A 65 -17.80 -8.15 13.32
CA GLY A 65 -16.44 -8.21 12.78
C GLY A 65 -16.43 -8.27 11.26
N ALA A 66 -17.18 -9.20 10.66
CA ALA A 66 -17.25 -9.36 9.20
C ALA A 66 -17.81 -8.12 8.49
N VAL A 67 -18.92 -7.56 8.98
CA VAL A 67 -19.54 -6.35 8.40
C VAL A 67 -18.61 -5.15 8.52
N SER A 68 -18.00 -4.93 9.69
CA SER A 68 -17.05 -3.84 9.90
C SER A 68 -15.82 -4.01 9.00
N GLY A 69 -15.24 -5.21 8.95
CA GLY A 69 -14.12 -5.52 8.08
C GLY A 69 -14.42 -5.25 6.61
N PHE A 70 -15.55 -5.72 6.10
CA PHE A 70 -15.98 -5.47 4.72
C PHE A 70 -16.17 -3.97 4.43
N GLN A 71 -16.75 -3.23 5.37
CA GLN A 71 -16.95 -1.79 5.22
C GLN A 71 -15.60 -1.04 5.15
N TRP A 72 -14.67 -1.34 6.05
CA TRP A 72 -13.34 -0.71 6.07
C TRP A 72 -12.43 -1.15 4.93
N PHE A 73 -12.58 -2.39 4.46
CA PHE A 73 -11.93 -2.88 3.25
C PHE A 73 -12.38 -2.09 2.02
N THR A 74 -13.69 -1.96 1.84
CA THR A 74 -14.25 -1.29 0.66
C THR A 74 -13.90 0.20 0.66
N LEU A 75 -14.01 0.86 1.81
CA LEU A 75 -13.61 2.26 1.97
C LEU A 75 -12.11 2.46 1.68
N GLY A 76 -11.24 1.63 2.27
CA GLY A 76 -9.79 1.72 2.06
C GLY A 76 -9.39 1.48 0.60
N THR A 77 -9.97 0.46 -0.04
CA THR A 77 -9.71 0.12 -1.44
C THR A 77 -10.18 1.22 -2.38
N SER A 78 -11.43 1.68 -2.24
CA SER A 78 -11.99 2.72 -3.12
C SER A 78 -11.26 4.06 -2.99
N PHE A 79 -10.85 4.43 -1.77
CA PHE A 79 -10.05 5.64 -1.54
C PHE A 79 -8.71 5.56 -2.24
N TRP A 80 -7.92 4.52 -1.98
CA TRP A 80 -6.58 4.41 -2.57
C TRP A 80 -6.60 4.20 -4.07
N PHE A 81 -7.58 3.48 -4.58
CA PHE A 81 -7.76 3.26 -6.01
C PHE A 81 -8.07 4.57 -6.74
N THR A 82 -9.05 5.33 -6.23
CA THR A 82 -9.42 6.63 -6.82
C THR A 82 -8.27 7.61 -6.74
N ARG A 83 -7.56 7.66 -5.59
CA ARG A 83 -6.38 8.50 -5.44
C ARG A 83 -5.30 8.12 -6.45
N GLY A 84 -5.04 6.82 -6.63
CA GLY A 84 -4.06 6.31 -7.61
C GLY A 84 -4.39 6.73 -9.04
N ILE A 85 -5.66 6.65 -9.45
CA ILE A 85 -6.10 7.11 -10.78
C ILE A 85 -5.87 8.61 -10.93
N VAL A 86 -6.30 9.42 -9.95
CA VAL A 86 -6.17 10.88 -10.02
C VAL A 86 -4.70 11.32 -10.07
N LEU A 87 -3.85 10.70 -9.25
CA LEU A 87 -2.42 11.00 -9.24
C LEU A 87 -1.72 10.57 -10.54
N LYS A 88 -2.08 9.41 -11.10
CA LYS A 88 -1.58 8.97 -12.42
C LYS A 88 -2.03 9.92 -13.53
N ALA A 89 -3.30 10.34 -13.53
CA ALA A 89 -3.85 11.26 -14.51
C ALA A 89 -3.19 12.66 -14.47
N TRP A 90 -2.72 13.10 -13.30
CA TRP A 90 -2.01 14.37 -13.15
C TRP A 90 -0.48 14.28 -13.27
N GLY A 91 0.08 13.14 -13.70
CA GLY A 91 1.50 13.03 -14.02
C GLY A 91 2.41 12.54 -12.90
N GLY A 92 1.85 11.92 -11.86
CA GLY A 92 2.58 11.20 -10.81
C GLY A 92 2.82 12.00 -9.52
N GLU A 93 2.88 11.30 -8.39
CA GLU A 93 2.91 11.91 -7.05
C GLU A 93 4.17 12.74 -6.75
N GLU A 94 5.28 12.50 -7.46
CA GLU A 94 6.54 13.23 -7.29
C GLU A 94 6.53 14.63 -7.92
N ARG A 95 5.72 14.83 -8.98
CA ARG A 95 5.63 16.11 -9.69
C ARG A 95 4.56 17.05 -9.13
N LEU A 96 3.67 16.52 -8.28
CA LEU A 96 2.50 17.25 -7.79
C LEU A 96 2.80 18.09 -6.55
N ARG A 97 2.31 19.32 -6.56
CA ARG A 97 2.33 20.25 -5.44
C ARG A 97 1.46 19.74 -4.30
N ASN A 98 1.76 20.14 -3.08
CA ASN A 98 0.99 19.78 -1.88
C ASN A 98 -0.52 20.07 -2.01
N SER A 99 -0.91 21.15 -2.71
CA SER A 99 -2.32 21.46 -2.96
C SER A 99 -3.02 20.44 -3.88
N GLU A 100 -2.31 19.92 -4.87
CA GLU A 100 -2.85 18.92 -5.82
C GLU A 100 -2.99 17.57 -5.13
N LYS A 101 -2.06 17.22 -4.24
CA LYS A 101 -2.21 16.04 -3.37
C LYS A 101 -3.45 16.16 -2.47
N THR A 102 -3.70 17.35 -1.90
CA THR A 102 -4.90 17.60 -1.09
C THR A 102 -6.18 17.47 -1.90
N MET A 103 -6.19 18.00 -3.13
CA MET A 103 -7.32 17.87 -4.04
C MET A 103 -7.55 16.40 -4.43
N ALA A 104 -6.48 15.64 -4.71
CA ALA A 104 -6.58 14.20 -4.99
C ALA A 104 -7.20 13.44 -3.81
N SER A 105 -6.80 13.75 -2.56
CA SER A 105 -7.40 13.16 -1.35
C SER A 105 -8.86 13.55 -1.15
N ALA A 106 -9.24 14.77 -1.50
CA ALA A 106 -10.62 15.23 -1.41
C ALA A 106 -11.50 14.48 -2.43
N ILE A 107 -11.05 14.34 -3.68
CA ILE A 107 -11.75 13.58 -4.72
C ILE A 107 -11.86 12.11 -4.33
N SER A 108 -10.77 11.50 -3.85
CA SER A 108 -10.79 10.11 -3.42
C SER A 108 -11.66 9.88 -2.18
N GLY A 109 -11.66 10.83 -1.24
CA GLY A 109 -12.58 10.84 -0.08
C GLY A 109 -14.03 10.92 -0.51
N THR A 110 -14.33 11.74 -1.51
CA THR A 110 -15.66 11.85 -2.11
C THR A 110 -16.10 10.52 -2.72
N ALA A 111 -15.25 9.90 -3.54
CA ALA A 111 -15.56 8.61 -4.18
C ALA A 111 -15.73 7.48 -3.15
N ALA A 112 -14.83 7.37 -2.16
CA ALA A 112 -14.94 6.41 -1.08
C ALA A 112 -16.21 6.64 -0.25
N GLY A 113 -16.55 7.89 0.03
CA GLY A 113 -17.78 8.26 0.74
C GLY A 113 -19.04 7.88 -0.06
N ALA A 114 -19.04 8.04 -1.37
CA ALA A 114 -20.14 7.61 -2.22
C ALA A 114 -20.33 6.08 -2.18
N VAL A 115 -19.23 5.31 -2.30
CA VAL A 115 -19.26 3.85 -2.22
C VAL A 115 -19.72 3.39 -0.83
N GLY A 116 -19.16 3.97 0.23
CA GLY A 116 -19.51 3.64 1.62
C GLY A 116 -20.93 4.05 2.01
N GLY A 117 -21.45 5.12 1.41
CA GLY A 117 -22.83 5.56 1.54
C GLY A 117 -23.78 4.60 0.83
N LEU A 118 -23.44 4.14 -0.37
CA LEU A 118 -24.24 3.17 -1.13
C LEU A 118 -24.43 1.86 -0.37
N ILE A 119 -23.38 1.35 0.29
CA ILE A 119 -23.46 0.15 1.15
C ILE A 119 -24.47 0.32 2.29
N ARG A 120 -24.66 1.54 2.78
CA ARG A 120 -25.60 1.88 3.86
C ARG A 120 -26.93 2.42 3.35
N GLY A 121 -27.14 2.46 2.03
CA GLY A 121 -28.35 2.95 1.37
C GLY A 121 -28.22 4.35 0.76
N PRO A 122 -29.01 4.66 -0.30
CA PRO A 122 -28.80 5.84 -1.15
C PRO A 122 -28.93 7.18 -0.42
N LYS A 123 -29.73 7.23 0.65
CA LYS A 123 -29.89 8.43 1.49
C LYS A 123 -28.62 8.82 2.25
N ASN A 124 -27.69 7.88 2.42
CA ASN A 124 -26.44 8.08 3.14
C ASN A 124 -25.26 8.48 2.21
N ILE A 125 -25.46 8.58 0.90
CA ILE A 125 -24.41 8.89 -0.08
C ILE A 125 -23.86 10.31 0.11
N LEU A 126 -24.72 11.33 0.02
CA LEU A 126 -24.32 12.74 0.15
C LEU A 126 -23.63 13.06 1.50
N PRO A 127 -24.20 12.68 2.66
CA PRO A 127 -23.52 12.94 3.93
C PRO A 127 -22.20 12.17 4.06
N ALA A 128 -22.12 10.94 3.55
CA ALA A 128 -20.87 10.16 3.57
C ALA A 128 -19.80 10.78 2.68
N MET A 129 -20.14 11.23 1.48
CA MET A 129 -19.23 11.99 0.61
C MET A 129 -18.63 13.16 1.38
N PHE A 130 -19.46 14.05 1.93
CA PHE A 130 -18.99 15.25 2.63
C PHE A 130 -18.01 14.95 3.77
N VAL A 131 -18.34 13.97 4.62
CA VAL A 131 -17.48 13.57 5.75
C VAL A 131 -16.14 13.03 5.23
N TRP A 132 -16.16 12.09 4.29
CA TRP A 132 -14.95 11.46 3.80
C TRP A 132 -14.09 12.40 2.93
N THR A 133 -14.70 13.33 2.19
CA THR A 133 -13.99 14.43 1.50
C THR A 133 -13.23 15.29 2.49
N THR A 134 -13.89 15.70 3.58
CA THR A 134 -13.28 16.53 4.62
C THR A 134 -12.14 15.78 5.30
N VAL A 135 -12.35 14.52 5.69
CA VAL A 135 -11.31 13.66 6.28
C VAL A 135 -10.13 13.49 5.32
N GLY A 136 -10.37 13.25 4.03
CA GLY A 136 -9.32 13.13 3.02
C GLY A 136 -8.50 14.41 2.87
N ALA A 137 -9.17 15.57 2.75
CA ALA A 137 -8.50 16.86 2.62
C ALA A 137 -7.69 17.22 3.88
N VAL A 138 -8.29 17.09 5.06
CA VAL A 138 -7.63 17.37 6.34
C VAL A 138 -6.46 16.42 6.57
N GLY A 139 -6.66 15.12 6.33
CA GLY A 139 -5.60 14.12 6.45
C GLY A 139 -4.40 14.44 5.56
N GLN A 140 -4.64 14.89 4.33
CA GLN A 140 -3.56 15.29 3.43
C GLN A 140 -2.88 16.59 3.85
N ILE A 141 -3.62 17.57 4.39
CA ILE A 141 -3.02 18.80 4.95
C ILE A 141 -2.06 18.45 6.09
N ILE A 142 -2.46 17.53 6.98
CA ILE A 142 -1.60 17.05 8.08
C ILE A 142 -0.38 16.33 7.51
N ALA A 143 -0.57 15.42 6.55
CA ALA A 143 0.53 14.70 5.90
C ALA A 143 1.53 15.65 5.22
N ASN A 144 1.03 16.65 4.48
CA ASN A 144 1.85 17.67 3.83
C ASN A 144 2.60 18.53 4.86
N ARG A 145 1.98 18.87 6.00
CA ARG A 145 2.63 19.63 7.09
C ARG A 145 3.73 18.82 7.76
N MET A 146 3.57 17.50 7.89
CA MET A 146 4.62 16.61 8.41
C MET A 146 5.76 16.44 7.40
N ALA A 147 5.46 16.31 6.10
CA ALA A 147 6.48 16.19 5.05
C ALA A 147 7.34 17.46 4.88
N VAL A 148 6.80 18.65 5.19
CA VAL A 148 7.54 19.92 5.14
C VAL A 148 8.34 20.18 6.42
N ARG A 149 8.04 19.49 7.52
CA ARG A 149 8.87 19.54 8.74
C ARG A 149 10.15 18.76 8.48
N LYS A 150 11.22 19.47 8.11
CA LYS A 150 12.59 18.95 8.30
C LYS A 150 12.71 18.47 9.75
N PRO A 151 13.35 17.32 10.04
CA PRO A 151 13.54 16.87 11.41
C PRO A 151 14.54 17.82 12.06
N LYS A 152 14.02 18.91 12.64
CA LYS A 152 14.78 19.79 13.49
C LYS A 152 15.00 19.00 14.77
N VAL A 153 16.24 18.64 15.05
CA VAL A 153 16.68 18.33 16.40
C VAL A 153 16.52 19.64 17.15
N ASP A 154 15.33 19.88 17.70
CA ASP A 154 15.13 20.88 18.73
C ASP A 154 14.74 20.10 19.98
N ASP A 155 15.72 20.08 20.89
CA ASP A 155 15.54 19.90 22.31
C ASP A 155 14.33 20.69 22.84
N GLU A 156 13.75 20.15 23.91
CA GLU A 156 12.83 20.85 24.81
C GLU A 156 11.50 21.32 24.21
N LYS A 157 10.52 20.41 24.27
CA LYS A 157 9.25 20.62 25.02
C LYS A 157 8.48 19.32 25.02
N GLU A 158 8.69 18.54 26.07
CA GLU A 158 7.96 17.32 26.36
C GLU A 158 6.48 17.62 26.61
N GLY A 159 5.68 17.65 25.55
CA GLY A 159 4.23 17.68 25.65
C GLY A 159 3.70 16.34 26.16
N PHE A 160 2.67 16.41 27.01
CA PHE A 160 1.90 15.28 27.56
C PHE A 160 1.58 14.16 26.54
N PHE A 161 1.41 14.52 25.26
CA PHE A 161 1.13 13.60 24.16
C PHE A 161 2.31 12.69 23.75
N THR A 162 3.55 13.08 23.99
CA THR A 162 4.73 12.25 23.67
C THR A 162 4.81 11.01 24.57
N ARG A 163 4.28 11.12 25.80
CA ARG A 163 4.27 10.04 26.80
C ARG A 163 3.33 8.87 26.43
N TRP A 164 2.41 9.09 25.49
CA TRP A 164 1.42 8.12 25.04
C TRP A 164 1.72 7.52 23.67
N THR A 165 2.84 7.90 23.04
CA THR A 165 3.13 7.53 21.66
C THR A 165 4.43 6.73 21.59
N PRO A 166 4.39 5.39 21.44
CA PRO A 166 5.58 4.54 21.29
C PRO A 166 6.11 4.61 19.85
N LEU A 167 6.22 5.80 19.29
CA LEU A 167 6.78 6.02 17.96
C LEU A 167 8.16 6.67 18.12
N LYS A 168 9.19 5.86 17.89
CA LYS A 168 10.57 6.31 17.76
C LYS A 168 10.64 7.31 16.60
N LYS A 169 11.05 8.55 16.87
CA LYS A 169 11.28 9.56 15.84
C LYS A 169 12.50 9.13 15.02
N LEU A 170 12.26 8.57 13.83
CA LEU A 170 13.30 8.31 12.85
C LEU A 170 13.46 9.52 11.94
N THR A 171 14.71 9.89 11.67
CA THR A 171 15.05 10.92 10.68
C THR A 171 14.93 10.34 9.25
N ASP A 172 14.68 11.17 8.23
CA ASP A 172 14.47 10.72 6.84
C ASP A 172 15.59 9.85 6.25
N GLN A 173 16.81 9.98 6.77
CA GLN A 173 17.95 9.12 6.43
C GLN A 173 17.77 7.71 7.01
N GLU A 174 17.43 7.63 8.30
CA GLU A 174 17.25 6.38 9.04
C GLU A 174 16.03 5.58 8.52
N TYR A 175 15.01 6.27 7.99
CA TYR A 175 13.89 5.62 7.28
C TYR A 175 14.30 5.07 5.92
N LYS A 176 15.07 5.83 5.13
CA LYS A 176 15.58 5.37 3.82
C LYS A 176 16.49 4.16 3.99
N ASP A 177 17.40 4.20 4.96
CA ASP A 177 18.31 3.08 5.24
C ASP A 177 17.56 1.84 5.69
N MET A 178 16.55 1.99 6.56
CA MET A 178 15.69 0.86 6.95
C MET A 178 14.87 0.33 5.77
N MET A 179 14.40 1.20 4.87
CA MET A 179 13.68 0.75 3.67
C MET A 179 14.60 0.05 2.67
N PHE A 180 15.84 0.52 2.49
CA PHE A 180 16.84 -0.16 1.67
C PHE A 180 17.20 -1.52 2.26
N GLU A 181 17.44 -1.61 3.56
CA GLU A 181 17.72 -2.88 4.25
C GLU A 181 16.55 -3.86 4.10
N LYS A 182 15.31 -3.40 4.26
CA LYS A 182 14.10 -4.23 4.06
C LYS A 182 13.94 -4.66 2.60
N MET A 183 14.28 -3.80 1.63
CA MET A 183 14.23 -4.11 0.21
C MET A 183 15.26 -5.20 -0.14
N LEU A 184 16.50 -5.06 0.33
CA LEU A 184 17.56 -6.07 0.17
C LEU A 184 17.17 -7.43 0.77
N ARG A 185 16.51 -7.44 1.94
CA ARG A 185 16.01 -8.68 2.55
C ARG A 185 14.89 -9.31 1.74
N ILE A 186 13.96 -8.52 1.22
CA ILE A 186 12.87 -9.02 0.38
C ILE A 186 13.42 -9.58 -0.94
N ASP A 187 14.40 -8.93 -1.56
CA ASP A 187 15.03 -9.43 -2.79
C ASP A 187 15.78 -10.75 -2.55
N ALA A 188 16.41 -10.91 -1.38
CA ALA A 188 17.02 -12.19 -0.98
C ALA A 188 15.98 -13.29 -0.74
N ASP A 189 14.87 -12.96 -0.07
CA ASP A 189 13.77 -13.90 0.16
C ASP A 189 13.10 -14.32 -1.16
N ILE A 190 12.99 -13.41 -2.13
CA ILE A 190 12.47 -13.70 -3.49
C ILE A 190 13.40 -14.68 -4.21
N ALA A 191 14.72 -14.46 -4.18
CA ALA A 191 15.68 -15.40 -4.79
C ALA A 191 15.58 -16.81 -4.19
N LEU A 192 15.41 -16.91 -2.87
CA LEU A 192 15.26 -18.19 -2.19
C LEU A 192 13.93 -18.89 -2.50
N ILE A 193 12.86 -18.13 -2.73
CA ILE A 193 11.57 -18.65 -3.17
C ILE A 193 11.63 -19.12 -4.63
N ASP A 194 12.32 -18.39 -5.51
CA ASP A 194 12.49 -18.78 -6.92
C ASP A 194 13.26 -20.10 -7.05
N ASP A 195 14.31 -20.31 -6.25
CA ASP A 195 15.04 -21.58 -6.21
C ASP A 195 14.14 -22.75 -5.77
N ARG A 196 13.29 -22.52 -4.76
CA ARG A 196 12.30 -23.52 -4.30
C ARG A 196 11.23 -23.81 -5.36
N ILE A 197 10.83 -22.82 -6.15
CA ILE A 197 9.88 -23.02 -7.26
C ILE A 197 10.50 -23.88 -8.36
N VAL A 198 11.78 -23.67 -8.69
CA VAL A 198 12.49 -24.49 -9.69
C VAL A 198 12.61 -25.94 -9.20
N GLU A 199 12.93 -26.14 -7.94
CA GLU A 199 13.01 -27.48 -7.34
C GLU A 199 11.65 -28.20 -7.34
N LEU A 200 10.58 -27.51 -6.90
CA LEU A 200 9.22 -28.06 -6.91
C LEU A 200 8.72 -28.37 -8.33
N ARG A 201 9.10 -27.57 -9.33
CA ARG A 201 8.77 -27.85 -10.74
C ARG A 201 9.49 -29.09 -11.26
N LYS A 202 10.76 -29.27 -10.92
CA LYS A 202 11.52 -30.49 -11.26
C LYS A 202 10.92 -31.73 -10.60
N GLN A 203 10.56 -31.64 -9.33
CA GLN A 203 9.88 -32.73 -8.62
C GLN A 203 8.52 -33.08 -9.27
N ALA A 204 7.74 -32.08 -9.69
CA ALA A 204 6.47 -32.30 -10.40
C ALA A 204 6.66 -32.90 -11.81
N GLU A 205 7.74 -32.55 -12.52
CA GLU A 205 8.11 -33.14 -13.81
C GLU A 205 8.62 -34.59 -13.67
N GLU A 206 9.30 -34.91 -12.58
CA GLU A 206 9.72 -36.28 -12.25
C GLU A 206 8.52 -37.14 -11.81
N GLU A 207 7.62 -36.61 -10.99
CA GLU A 207 6.40 -37.31 -10.54
C GLU A 207 5.39 -37.54 -11.69
N SER A 208 5.34 -36.64 -12.67
CA SER A 208 4.51 -36.83 -13.88
C SER A 208 5.12 -37.79 -14.91
N ARG A 209 6.43 -38.02 -14.88
CA ARG A 209 7.11 -39.05 -15.68
C ARG A 209 7.00 -40.46 -15.09
N ASP A 210 6.69 -40.59 -13.81
CA ASP A 210 6.64 -41.87 -13.09
C ASP A 210 5.22 -42.47 -12.96
N LYS A 211 4.19 -41.82 -13.55
CA LYS A 211 2.83 -42.40 -13.65
C LYS A 211 2.70 -43.22 -14.93
N PRO A 212 2.61 -44.57 -14.88
CA PRO A 212 2.37 -45.38 -16.07
C PRO A 212 0.93 -45.13 -16.55
N SER A 213 0.78 -44.86 -17.84
CA SER A 213 -0.51 -44.74 -18.53
C SER A 213 -1.33 -46.02 -18.34
N SER A 214 -2.48 -45.92 -17.68
CA SER A 214 -3.56 -46.92 -17.72
C SER A 214 -4.55 -46.58 -18.83
#